data_AF-A0A2W0EVT0-F1
#
_entry.id   AF-A0A2W0EVT0-F1
#
_cell.length_a   1.000
_cell.length_b   1.000
_cell.length_c   1.000
_cell.angle_alpha   90.00
_cell.angle_beta   90.00
_cell.angle_gamma   90.00
#
_symmetry.space_group_name_H-M   'P 1'
#
loop_
_entity.id
_entity.type
_entity.pdbx_description
1 polymer ?
#
loop_
_entity_poly.entity_id
_entity_poly.type
_entity_poly.pdbx_seq_one_letter_code
_entity_poly.pdbx_strand_id
1 'polypeptide(L)'
;MTRTHEIRPDLDEGIDRKVLSQLRARFLRLNEGRMARAMEGLSTRQQGVLTLLPLFFHVNHPLLPGYVSGSTPAGLSNFEPDANVLAEAQRLTRSFSYKPRHGSNPPRPIHGLFLMGSLGTLA
;
A
#
# COMPACT_ATOMS: atom_id res chain seq x y z
N MET A 1 -4.35 -32.25 -6.54
CA MET A 1 -3.21 -31.34 -6.30
C MET A 1 -2.87 -30.64 -7.61
N THR A 2 -3.21 -29.35 -7.73
CA THR A 2 -2.91 -28.57 -8.93
C THR A 2 -1.41 -28.24 -8.93
N ARG A 3 -0.63 -28.81 -9.86
CA ARG A 3 0.79 -28.47 -10.00
C ARG A 3 0.91 -27.02 -10.48
N THR A 4 1.32 -26.13 -9.58
CA THR A 4 1.68 -24.76 -9.94
C THR A 4 2.93 -24.82 -10.79
N HIS A 5 2.78 -24.65 -12.10
CA HIS A 5 3.93 -24.59 -13.00
C HIS A 5 4.69 -23.29 -12.78
N GLU A 6 6.02 -23.40 -12.79
CA GLU A 6 6.94 -22.28 -12.77
C GLU A 6 6.71 -21.43 -14.03
N ILE A 7 6.63 -20.11 -13.86
CA ILE A 7 6.52 -19.18 -14.99
C ILE A 7 7.94 -18.65 -15.24
N ARG A 8 8.51 -18.96 -16.42
CA ARG A 8 9.79 -18.43 -16.88
C ARG A 8 9.57 -17.62 -18.16
N PRO A 9 9.30 -16.31 -18.06
CA PRO A 9 9.20 -15.45 -19.23
C PRO A 9 10.58 -15.31 -19.87
N ASP A 10 10.65 -15.37 -21.19
CA ASP A 10 11.80 -14.82 -21.91
C ASP A 10 11.67 -13.30 -21.91
N LEU A 11 12.68 -12.60 -21.40
CA LEU A 11 12.65 -11.13 -21.32
C LEU A 11 13.04 -10.47 -22.64
N ASP A 12 13.74 -11.19 -23.51
CA ASP A 12 14.21 -10.69 -24.80
C ASP A 12 13.08 -10.67 -25.86
N GLU A 13 12.15 -11.62 -25.77
CA GLU A 13 10.94 -11.68 -26.61
C GLU A 13 9.76 -10.87 -26.04
N GLY A 14 9.89 -10.37 -24.81
CA GLY A 14 8.84 -9.68 -24.08
C GLY A 14 7.87 -10.62 -23.36
N ILE A 15 7.07 -10.06 -22.45
CA ILE A 15 6.19 -10.83 -21.57
C ILE A 15 4.75 -10.77 -22.08
N ASP A 16 4.16 -11.93 -22.39
CA ASP A 16 2.74 -12.03 -22.73
C ASP A 16 1.85 -11.42 -21.63
N ARG A 17 0.79 -10.69 -22.03
CA ARG A 17 -0.09 -9.95 -21.12
C ARG A 17 -0.79 -10.86 -20.11
N LYS A 18 -1.15 -12.09 -20.51
CA LYS A 18 -1.79 -13.06 -19.62
C LYS A 18 -0.78 -13.60 -18.63
N VAL A 19 0.45 -13.90 -19.07
CA VAL A 19 1.55 -14.28 -18.18
C VAL A 19 1.86 -13.18 -17.17
N LEU A 20 1.96 -11.92 -17.60
CA LEU A 20 2.19 -10.78 -16.72
C LEU A 20 1.06 -10.61 -15.69
N SER A 21 -0.20 -10.76 -16.12
CA SER A 21 -1.36 -10.70 -15.23
C SER A 21 -1.33 -11.82 -14.18
N GLN A 22 -0.92 -13.03 -14.56
CA GLN A 22 -0.76 -14.15 -13.64
C GLN A 22 0.38 -13.93 -12.65
N LEU A 23 1.53 -13.42 -13.10
CA LEU A 23 2.67 -13.06 -12.24
C LEU A 23 2.26 -11.98 -11.24
N ARG A 24 1.61 -10.91 -11.69
CA ARG A 24 1.07 -9.85 -10.82
C ARG A 24 0.13 -10.43 -9.76
N ALA A 25 -0.81 -11.28 -10.15
CA ALA A 25 -1.75 -11.87 -9.21
C ALA A 25 -1.06 -12.79 -8.18
N ARG A 26 -0.04 -13.57 -8.58
CA ARG A 26 0.75 -14.40 -7.67
C ARG A 26 1.54 -13.52 -6.69
N PHE A 27 2.17 -12.47 -7.19
CA PHE A 27 2.93 -11.51 -6.38
C PHE A 27 2.04 -10.80 -5.34
N LEU A 28 0.86 -10.30 -5.76
CA LEU A 28 -0.08 -9.63 -4.84
C LEU A 28 -0.59 -10.57 -3.75
N ARG A 29 -0.99 -11.81 -4.10
CA ARG A 29 -1.42 -12.80 -3.09
C ARG A 29 -0.32 -13.13 -2.08
N LEU A 30 0.93 -13.25 -2.54
CA LEU A 30 2.05 -13.47 -1.62
C LEU A 30 2.20 -12.28 -0.67
N ASN A 31 2.19 -11.05 -1.18
CA ASN A 31 2.31 -9.85 -0.34
C ASN A 31 1.15 -9.67 0.62
N GLU A 32 -0.08 -10.02 0.24
CA GLU A 32 -1.22 -10.06 1.16
C GLU A 32 -0.97 -11.02 2.33
N GLY A 33 -0.47 -12.23 2.04
CA GLY A 33 -0.08 -13.20 3.07
C GLY A 33 1.03 -12.67 3.99
N ARG A 34 2.09 -12.09 3.41
CA ARG A 34 3.20 -11.47 4.18
C ARG A 34 2.70 -10.35 5.08
N MET A 35 1.81 -9.48 4.57
CA MET A 35 1.22 -8.40 5.35
C MET A 35 0.38 -8.95 6.51
N ALA A 36 -0.47 -9.95 6.25
CA ALA A 36 -1.27 -10.58 7.30
C ALA A 36 -0.39 -11.18 8.42
N ARG A 37 0.66 -11.91 8.05
CA ARG A 37 1.64 -12.46 8.99
C ARG A 37 2.39 -11.38 9.76
N ALA A 38 2.81 -10.31 9.09
CA ALA A 38 3.44 -9.18 9.75
C ALA A 38 2.49 -8.55 10.79
N MET A 39 1.22 -8.38 10.44
CA MET A 39 0.20 -7.83 11.36
C MET A 39 -0.02 -8.73 12.58
N GLU A 40 -0.08 -10.06 12.41
CA GLU A 40 -0.19 -11.02 13.53
C GLU A 40 0.93 -10.86 14.57
N GLY A 41 2.16 -10.54 14.13
CA GLY A 41 3.32 -10.35 15.02
C GLY A 41 3.40 -8.99 15.70
N LEU A 42 2.49 -8.06 15.41
CA LEU A 42 2.52 -6.69 15.90
C LEU A 42 1.48 -6.46 17.00
N SER A 43 1.84 -5.60 17.97
CA SER A 43 0.85 -5.08 18.91
C SER A 43 -0.21 -4.26 18.20
N THR A 44 -1.40 -4.10 18.79
CA THR A 44 -2.50 -3.29 18.24
C THR A 44 -2.06 -1.87 17.89
N ARG A 45 -1.17 -1.28 18.70
CA ARG A 45 -0.61 0.05 18.43
C ARG A 45 0.26 0.07 17.17
N GLN A 46 1.12 -0.93 16.99
CA GLN A 46 1.98 -1.03 15.81
C GLN A 46 1.18 -1.36 14.54
N GLN A 47 0.17 -2.22 14.65
CA GLN A 47 -0.79 -2.47 13.58
C GLN A 47 -1.46 -1.17 13.13
N GLY A 48 -1.93 -0.34 14.07
CA GLY A 48 -2.50 0.97 13.77
C GLY A 48 -1.55 1.89 13.00
N VAL A 49 -0.26 1.89 13.34
CA VAL A 49 0.76 2.63 12.59
C VAL A 49 0.86 2.14 11.15
N LEU A 50 1.02 0.82 10.93
CA LEU A 50 1.13 0.25 9.58
C LEU A 50 -0.11 0.51 8.74
N THR A 51 -1.31 0.38 9.33
CA THR A 51 -2.59 0.67 8.66
C THR A 51 -2.69 2.12 8.18
N LEU A 52 -2.13 3.07 8.93
CA LEU A 52 -2.23 4.51 8.62
C LEU A 52 -1.13 5.02 7.69
N LEU A 53 0.01 4.32 7.57
CA LEU A 53 1.12 4.77 6.72
C LEU A 53 0.69 5.08 5.27
N PRO A 54 -0.06 4.22 4.57
CA PRO A 54 -0.53 4.52 3.21
C PRO A 54 -1.32 5.83 3.11
N LEU A 55 -2.16 6.13 4.12
CA LEU A 55 -2.93 7.36 4.16
C LEU A 55 -2.01 8.58 4.25
N PHE A 56 -0.99 8.57 5.11
CA PHE A 56 -0.09 9.71 5.30
C PHE A 56 0.61 10.09 3.99
N PHE A 57 1.13 9.10 3.25
CA PHE A 57 1.74 9.31 1.93
C PHE A 57 0.71 9.69 0.84
N HIS A 58 -0.54 9.26 0.97
CA HIS A 58 -1.59 9.61 0.02
C HIS A 58 -2.07 11.06 0.16
N VAL A 59 -2.26 11.56 1.38
CA VAL A 59 -2.86 12.90 1.62
C VAL A 59 -1.84 14.00 1.87
N ASN A 60 -0.70 13.71 2.52
CA ASN A 60 0.26 14.72 3.00
C ASN A 60 -0.43 15.93 3.66
N HIS A 61 -1.06 15.70 4.81
CA HIS A 61 -1.91 16.70 5.46
C HIS A 61 -1.22 17.31 6.69
N PRO A 62 -1.27 18.64 6.93
CA PRO A 62 -0.60 19.32 8.05
C PRO A 62 -0.89 18.77 9.44
N LEU A 63 -2.06 18.14 9.62
CA LEU A 63 -2.48 17.54 10.89
C LEU A 63 -1.99 16.10 11.09
N LEU A 64 -1.42 15.46 10.07
CA LEU A 64 -0.99 14.06 10.13
C LEU A 64 0.54 13.97 10.26
N PRO A 65 1.06 12.91 10.90
CA PRO A 65 2.49 12.67 11.00
C PRO A 65 3.18 12.61 9.63
N GLY A 66 4.43 13.08 9.58
CA GLY A 66 5.25 13.05 8.38
C GLY A 66 4.98 14.19 7.39
N TYR A 67 4.07 15.13 7.69
CA TYR A 67 3.91 16.33 6.89
C TYR A 67 5.16 17.22 6.97
N VAL A 68 5.62 17.68 5.81
CA VAL A 68 6.76 18.61 5.69
C VAL A 68 6.29 19.93 5.08
N SER A 69 5.60 19.87 3.94
CA SER A 69 5.12 21.06 3.22
C SER A 69 4.00 20.70 2.24
N GLY A 70 3.25 21.69 1.75
CA GLY A 70 2.23 21.48 0.72
C GLY A 70 2.80 21.06 -0.64
N SER A 71 4.09 21.28 -0.89
CA SER A 71 4.80 20.83 -2.10
C SER A 71 5.37 19.42 -2.00
N THR A 72 5.31 18.77 -0.83
CA THR A 72 5.78 17.40 -0.68
C THR A 72 4.95 16.45 -1.57
N PRO A 73 5.59 15.58 -2.37
CA PRO A 73 4.87 14.63 -3.22
C PRO A 73 3.91 13.78 -2.42
N ALA A 74 2.66 13.71 -2.89
CA ALA A 74 1.59 12.98 -2.23
C ALA A 74 0.65 12.37 -3.26
N GLY A 75 0.07 11.23 -2.92
CA GLY A 75 -0.82 10.47 -3.79
C GLY A 75 -0.22 9.10 -4.10
N LEU A 76 -0.76 8.10 -3.42
CA LEU A 76 -0.37 6.70 -3.59
C LEU A 76 -1.19 6.05 -4.72
N SER A 77 -0.48 5.42 -5.65
CA SER A 77 -1.07 4.67 -6.76
C SER A 77 -1.88 3.48 -6.26
N ASN A 78 -3.08 3.27 -6.82
CA ASN A 78 -3.97 2.15 -6.48
C ASN A 78 -4.39 2.08 -4.99
N PHE A 79 -4.36 3.21 -4.28
CA PHE A 79 -4.81 3.29 -2.89
C PHE A 79 -5.90 4.36 -2.75
N GLU A 80 -6.98 3.98 -2.10
CA GLU A 80 -7.99 4.87 -1.54
C GLU A 80 -8.29 4.40 -0.11
N PRO A 81 -8.40 5.32 0.86
CA PRO A 81 -8.68 4.92 2.23
C PRO A 81 -10.13 4.43 2.37
N ASP A 82 -10.31 3.31 3.04
CA ASP A 82 -11.63 2.83 3.43
C ASP A 82 -12.12 3.50 4.72
N ALA A 83 -13.36 3.18 5.11
CA ALA A 83 -13.97 3.75 6.32
C ALA A 83 -13.18 3.44 7.60
N ASN A 84 -12.51 2.29 7.68
CA ASN A 84 -11.73 1.90 8.86
C ASN A 84 -10.46 2.74 8.97
N VAL A 85 -9.72 2.90 7.87
CA VAL A 85 -8.53 3.75 7.81
C VAL A 85 -8.87 5.19 8.19
N LEU A 86 -10.00 5.71 7.70
CA LEU A 86 -10.46 7.06 8.03
C LEU A 86 -10.85 7.19 9.51
N ALA A 87 -11.50 6.18 10.09
CA ALA A 87 -11.83 6.17 11.51
C ALA A 87 -10.57 6.13 12.39
N GLU A 88 -9.56 5.32 12.04
CA GLU A 88 -8.28 5.30 12.76
C GLU A 88 -7.54 6.65 12.64
N ALA A 89 -7.60 7.29 11.47
CA ALA A 89 -7.00 8.61 11.28
C ALA A 89 -7.67 9.68 12.15
N GLN A 90 -8.99 9.62 12.30
CA GLN A 90 -9.74 10.51 13.21
C GLN A 90 -9.46 10.23 14.69
N ARG A 91 -9.19 8.97 15.07
CA ARG A 91 -8.72 8.64 16.43
C ARG A 91 -7.35 9.25 16.72
N LEU A 92 -6.46 9.24 15.74
CA LEU A 92 -5.15 9.89 15.84
C LEU A 92 -5.27 11.41 15.88
N THR A 93 -6.16 12.00 15.08
CA THR A 93 -6.35 13.45 15.01
C THR A 93 -7.82 13.80 14.74
N ARG A 94 -8.56 14.16 15.80
CA ARG A 94 -10.03 14.35 15.73
C ARG A 94 -10.49 15.41 14.72
N SER A 95 -9.69 16.43 14.47
CA SER A 95 -9.98 17.50 13.51
C SER A 95 -9.63 17.13 12.07
N PHE A 96 -9.04 15.96 11.82
CA PHE A 96 -8.77 15.49 10.47
C PHE A 96 -10.08 15.13 9.76
N SER A 97 -10.25 15.69 8.56
CA SER A 97 -11.33 15.34 7.63
C SER A 97 -10.70 15.00 6.29
N TYR A 98 -10.99 13.80 5.81
CA TYR A 98 -10.49 13.35 4.52
C TYR A 98 -11.21 14.08 3.38
N LYS A 99 -10.42 14.66 2.48
CA LYS A 99 -10.90 15.26 1.24
C LYS A 99 -10.29 14.48 0.07
N PRO A 100 -11.10 13.82 -0.76
CA PRO A 100 -10.60 13.17 -1.97
C PRO A 100 -9.84 14.16 -2.84
N ARG A 101 -8.78 13.68 -3.50
CA ARG A 101 -7.98 14.52 -4.41
C ARG A 101 -8.85 14.91 -5.61
N HIS A 102 -8.93 16.21 -5.92
CA HIS A 102 -9.78 16.73 -7.00
C HIS A 102 -9.22 16.42 -8.40
N GLY A 103 -10.10 16.23 -9.37
CA GLY A 103 -9.78 15.95 -10.78
C GLY A 103 -10.08 14.50 -11.19
N SER A 104 -10.22 14.25 -12.50
CA SER A 104 -10.49 12.90 -13.03
C SER A 104 -9.30 11.94 -12.89
N ASN A 105 -8.07 12.48 -12.80
CA ASN A 105 -6.86 11.71 -12.56
C ASN A 105 -5.81 12.57 -11.83
N PRO A 106 -5.94 12.79 -10.51
CA PRO A 106 -4.99 13.59 -9.76
C PRO A 106 -3.59 12.94 -9.81
N PRO A 107 -2.49 13.72 -9.80
CA PRO A 107 -1.13 13.16 -9.78
C PRO A 107 -0.93 12.21 -8.60
N ARG A 108 -0.34 11.04 -8.88
CA ARG A 108 0.03 9.98 -7.92
C ARG A 108 1.52 9.62 -8.06
N PRO A 109 2.43 10.50 -7.62
CA PRO A 109 3.87 10.31 -7.80
C PRO A 109 4.44 9.12 -7.00
N ILE A 110 3.68 8.58 -6.04
CA ILE A 110 4.10 7.45 -5.23
C ILE A 110 3.53 6.16 -5.84
N HIS A 111 4.39 5.34 -6.44
CA HIS A 111 3.98 4.13 -7.14
C HIS A 111 3.84 2.89 -6.24
N GLY A 112 4.53 2.87 -5.11
CA GLY A 112 4.50 1.76 -4.17
C GLY A 112 5.14 2.10 -2.83
N LEU A 113 4.72 1.37 -1.80
CA LEU A 113 5.31 1.38 -0.47
C LEU A 113 5.83 -0.02 -0.16
N PHE A 114 7.03 -0.11 0.39
CA PHE A 114 7.68 -1.39 0.68
C PHE A 114 8.06 -1.42 2.16
N LEU A 115 7.60 -2.45 2.86
CA LEU A 115 8.10 -2.77 4.19
C LEU A 115 9.35 -3.65 4.02
N MET A 116 10.50 -3.14 4.43
CA MET A 116 11.78 -3.86 4.33
C MET A 116 12.23 -4.40 5.70
N GLY A 117 13.16 -5.34 5.69
CA GLY A 117 13.68 -6.00 6.89
C GLY A 117 12.89 -7.26 7.28
N SER A 118 13.09 -7.74 8.50
CA SER A 118 12.57 -9.02 8.99
C SER A 118 11.05 -9.14 8.85
N LEU A 119 10.30 -8.07 9.15
CA LEU A 119 8.85 -8.01 8.99
C LEU A 119 8.38 -8.14 7.53
N GLY A 120 9.17 -7.66 6.57
CA GLY A 120 8.85 -7.71 5.13
C GLY A 120 9.11 -9.06 4.46
N THR A 121 9.88 -9.93 5.11
CA THR A 121 10.26 -11.26 4.60
C THR A 121 9.48 -12.42 5.23
N LEU A 122 8.55 -12.16 6.15
CA LEU A 122 7.72 -13.18 6.80
C LEU A 122 6.82 -13.87 5.77
N ALA A 123 7.09 -15.14 5.45
CA ALA A 123 6.31 -15.97 4.53
C ALA A 123 5.38 -16.94 5.27
#